data_AF-A0A4S0QBU4-F1
#
_entry.id   AF-A0A4S0QBU4-F1
#
_cell.length_a   1.000
_cell.length_b   1.000
_cell.length_c   1.000
_cell.angle_alpha   90.00
_cell.angle_beta   90.00
_cell.angle_gamma   90.00
#
_symmetry.space_group_name_H-M   'P 1'
#
loop_
_entity.id
_entity.type
_entity.pdbx_description
1 polymer ?
#
loop_
_entity_poly.entity_id
_entity_poly.type
_entity_poly.pdbx_seq_one_letter_code
_entity_poly.pdbx_strand_id
1 'polypeptide(L)'
;LDEDLVRRLARSHEVLVTVEEGAVGGFASQVLQFLAHHGLLEGGLKVRPLVLPDAFTDHAKPEKMYADAGLDAAGIVRTVFAALGHAASARSA
;
A
#
# COMPACT_ATOMS: atom_id res chain seq x y z
N LEU A 1 1.93 -12.76 -10.35
CA LEU A 1 0.82 -11.95 -9.82
C LEU A 1 -0.49 -12.57 -10.28
N ASP A 2 -1.58 -12.44 -9.51
CA ASP A 2 -2.94 -12.68 -10.02
C ASP A 2 -3.41 -11.41 -10.74
N GLU A 3 -3.18 -11.37 -12.06
CA GLU A 3 -3.42 -10.18 -12.89
C GLU A 3 -4.91 -9.86 -13.05
N ASP A 4 -5.77 -10.88 -13.07
CA ASP A 4 -7.22 -10.69 -13.19
C ASP A 4 -7.79 -10.06 -11.92
N LEU A 5 -7.34 -10.52 -10.75
CA LEU A 5 -7.70 -9.90 -9.49
C LEU A 5 -7.22 -8.44 -9.44
N VAL A 6 -5.95 -8.18 -9.76
CA VAL A 6 -5.39 -6.82 -9.72
C VAL A 6 -6.14 -5.89 -10.68
N ARG A 7 -6.43 -6.35 -11.91
CA ARG A 7 -7.21 -5.59 -12.89
C ARG A 7 -8.62 -5.28 -12.39
N ARG A 8 -9.29 -6.27 -11.77
CA ARG A 8 -10.63 -6.09 -11.20
C ARG A 8 -10.61 -5.05 -10.08
N LEU A 9 -9.68 -5.16 -9.14
CA LEU A 9 -9.55 -4.22 -8.02
C LEU A 9 -9.26 -2.80 -8.51
N ALA A 10 -8.32 -2.64 -9.46
CA ALA A 10 -7.96 -1.37 -10.04
C ALA A 10 -9.11 -0.65 -10.76
N ARG A 11 -10.05 -1.41 -11.34
CA ARG A 11 -11.21 -0.84 -12.04
C ARG A 11 -12.40 -0.54 -11.14
N SER A 12 -12.53 -1.21 -10.00
CA SER A 12 -13.70 -1.10 -9.13
C SER A 12 -13.47 -0.31 -7.84
N HIS A 13 -12.25 0.20 -7.62
CA HIS A 13 -11.91 0.95 -6.41
C HIS A 13 -11.22 2.27 -6.75
N GLU A 14 -11.43 3.27 -5.89
CA GLU A 14 -10.74 4.56 -5.98
C GLU A 14 -9.29 4.49 -5.44
N VAL A 15 -9.07 3.61 -4.45
CA VAL A 15 -7.78 3.44 -3.77
C VAL A 15 -7.38 1.96 -3.80
N LEU A 16 -6.13 1.70 -4.17
CA LEU A 16 -5.49 0.39 -4.07
C LEU A 16 -4.27 0.50 -3.15
N VAL A 17 -4.25 -0.27 -2.08
CA VAL A 17 -3.12 -0.35 -1.14
C VAL A 17 -2.48 -1.73 -1.25
N THR A 18 -1.18 -1.79 -1.50
CA THR A 18 -0.41 -3.03 -1.40
C THR A 18 0.35 -3.03 -0.08
N VAL A 19 0.44 -4.18 0.57
CA VAL A 19 1.15 -4.34 1.85
C VAL A 19 2.13 -5.49 1.70
N GLU A 20 3.38 -5.26 2.03
CA GLU A 20 4.41 -6.31 2.03
C GLU A 20 5.47 -6.07 3.11
N GLU A 21 6.07 -7.16 3.58
CA GLU A 21 7.20 -7.17 4.51
C GLU A 21 8.54 -7.17 3.76
N GLY A 22 8.58 -6.48 2.62
CA GLY A 22 9.76 -6.26 1.79
C GLY A 22 10.01 -4.77 1.62
N ALA A 23 11.24 -4.40 1.23
CA ALA A 23 11.57 -3.04 0.86
C ALA A 23 11.11 -2.72 -0.58
N VAL A 24 11.44 -1.52 -1.06
CA VAL A 24 11.16 -1.10 -2.44
C VAL A 24 11.74 -2.10 -3.47
N GLY A 25 11.00 -2.34 -4.56
CA GLY A 25 11.38 -3.30 -5.61
C GLY A 25 10.67 -4.65 -5.53
N GLY A 26 9.89 -4.90 -4.47
CA GLY A 26 9.15 -6.14 -4.24
C GLY A 26 7.80 -6.25 -4.95
N PHE A 27 6.81 -6.79 -4.23
CA PHE A 27 5.47 -7.07 -4.72
C PHE A 27 4.77 -5.82 -5.29
N ALA A 28 4.85 -4.70 -4.58
CA ALA A 28 4.22 -3.45 -4.99
C ALA A 28 4.78 -2.95 -6.32
N SER A 29 6.08 -3.11 -6.56
CA SER A 29 6.72 -2.72 -7.82
C SER A 29 6.22 -3.55 -9.00
N GLN A 30 6.04 -4.87 -8.82
CA GLN A 30 5.47 -5.73 -9.86
C GLN A 30 4.01 -5.36 -10.15
N VAL A 31 3.20 -5.09 -9.12
CA VAL A 31 1.81 -4.65 -9.28
C VAL A 31 1.76 -3.32 -10.03
N LEU A 32 2.57 -2.33 -9.63
CA LEU A 32 2.62 -1.02 -10.29
C LEU A 32 3.07 -1.13 -11.75
N GLN A 33 4.05 -1.98 -12.05
CA GLN A 33 4.48 -2.27 -13.41
C GLN A 33 3.32 -2.82 -14.25
N PHE A 34 2.60 -3.83 -13.75
CA PHE A 34 1.41 -4.37 -14.41
C PHE A 34 0.35 -3.28 -14.65
N LEU A 35 0.02 -2.49 -13.63
CA LEU A 35 -0.98 -1.42 -13.75
C LEU A 35 -0.58 -0.39 -14.83
N ALA A 36 0.69 0.00 -14.87
CA ALA A 36 1.22 0.95 -15.84
C ALA A 36 1.17 0.39 -17.27
N HIS A 37 1.63 -0.84 -17.50
CA HIS A 37 1.63 -1.47 -18.83
C HIS A 37 0.23 -1.66 -19.42
N HIS A 38 -0.80 -1.75 -18.59
CA HIS A 38 -2.18 -1.93 -19.02
C HIS A 38 -3.05 -0.65 -18.98
N GLY A 39 -2.44 0.52 -18.79
CA GLY A 39 -3.16 1.80 -18.76
C GLY A 39 -4.13 1.96 -17.58
N LEU A 40 -3.96 1.15 -16.52
CA LEU A 40 -4.90 1.12 -15.39
C LEU A 40 -4.70 2.29 -14.40
N LEU A 41 -3.65 3.09 -14.59
CA LEU A 41 -3.34 4.28 -13.78
C LEU A 41 -3.94 5.57 -14.35
N GLU A 42 -4.51 5.54 -15.55
CA GLU A 42 -5.01 6.73 -16.26
C GLU A 42 -6.37 7.20 -15.75
N GLY A 43 -7.13 6.33 -15.06
CA GLY A 43 -8.48 6.59 -14.58
C GLY A 43 -8.58 7.28 -13.22
N GLY A 44 -7.48 7.83 -12.68
CA GLY A 44 -7.47 8.49 -11.37
C GLY A 44 -7.37 7.53 -10.16
N LEU A 45 -7.07 6.25 -10.39
CA LEU A 45 -6.80 5.27 -9.34
C LEU A 45 -5.63 5.73 -8.47
N LYS A 46 -5.85 5.81 -7.16
CA LYS A 46 -4.80 6.16 -6.19
C LYS A 46 -4.14 4.89 -5.69
N VAL A 47 -2.86 4.71 -5.97
CA VAL A 47 -2.10 3.54 -5.47
C VAL A 47 -1.18 3.95 -4.32
N ARG A 48 -1.15 3.18 -3.23
CA ARG A 48 -0.26 3.39 -2.07
C ARG A 48 0.46 2.09 -1.71
N PRO A 49 1.75 1.98 -2.07
CA PRO A 49 2.61 0.93 -1.54
C PRO A 49 2.91 1.16 -0.07
N LEU A 50 2.65 0.16 0.76
CA LEU A 50 3.17 0.05 2.11
C LEU A 50 4.22 -1.06 2.13
N VAL A 51 5.45 -0.66 2.40
CA VAL A 51 6.67 -1.49 2.33
C VAL A 51 7.52 -1.20 3.57
N LEU A 52 8.45 -2.08 3.89
CA LEU A 52 9.49 -1.77 4.87
C LEU A 52 10.42 -0.66 4.34
N PRO A 53 10.98 0.18 5.23
CA PRO A 53 12.01 1.14 4.85
C PRO A 53 13.21 0.45 4.19
N ASP A 54 13.80 1.08 3.19
CA ASP A 54 15.04 0.63 2.55
C ASP A 54 16.26 0.93 3.43
N ALA A 55 16.29 0.31 4.61
CA ALA A 55 17.31 0.47 5.63
C ALA A 55 17.38 -0.77 6.52
N PHE A 56 18.56 -1.01 7.10
CA PHE A 56 18.68 -2.02 8.14
C PHE A 56 17.84 -1.61 9.36
N THR A 57 17.05 -2.56 9.84
CA THR A 57 16.20 -2.39 11.02
C THR A 57 16.90 -3.01 12.24
N ASP A 58 16.90 -2.28 13.36
CA ASP A 58 17.37 -2.84 14.63
C ASP A 58 16.50 -4.01 15.08
N HIS A 59 17.10 -4.95 15.80
CA HIS A 59 16.35 -6.09 16.32
C HIS A 59 15.29 -5.62 17.32
N ALA A 60 14.04 -5.90 17.01
CA ALA A 60 12.90 -5.66 17.86
C ALA A 60 11.88 -6.79 17.68
N LYS A 61 10.80 -6.74 18.46
CA LYS A 61 9.66 -7.61 18.19
C LYS A 61 9.04 -7.25 16.83
N PRO A 62 8.62 -8.22 16.01
CA PRO A 62 8.03 -7.96 14.69
C PRO A 62 6.92 -6.91 14.72
N GLU A 63 6.05 -6.95 15.73
CA GLU A 63 4.92 -6.01 15.85
C GLU A 63 5.40 -4.56 15.99
N LYS A 64 6.51 -4.35 16.71
CA LYS A 64 7.13 -3.03 16.84
C LYS A 64 7.73 -2.59 15.51
N MET A 65 8.42 -3.49 14.80
CA MET A 65 8.99 -3.19 13.49
C MET A 65 7.92 -2.79 12.48
N TYR A 66 6.77 -3.49 12.48
CA TYR A 66 5.65 -3.16 11.59
C TYR A 66 4.99 -1.83 11.98
N ALA A 67 4.76 -1.58 13.26
CA ALA A 67 4.21 -0.31 13.72
C ALA A 67 5.11 0.88 13.35
N ASP A 68 6.43 0.73 13.54
CA ASP A 68 7.43 1.74 13.18
C ASP A 68 7.46 1.98 11.65
N ALA A 69 7.23 0.94 10.84
CA ALA A 69 7.08 1.03 9.38
C ALA A 69 5.68 1.45 8.89
N GLY A 70 4.68 1.53 9.78
CA GLY A 70 3.28 1.78 9.41
C GLY A 70 2.59 0.63 8.67
N LEU A 71 3.09 -0.59 8.83
CA LEU A 71 2.53 -1.84 8.29
C LEU A 71 1.52 -2.50 9.23
N ASP A 72 1.23 -1.89 10.37
CA ASP A 72 0.18 -2.32 11.28
C ASP A 72 -1.22 -1.87 10.83
N ALA A 73 -2.24 -2.36 11.51
CA ALA A 73 -3.63 -2.04 11.20
C ALA A 73 -3.90 -0.53 11.20
N ALA A 74 -3.34 0.19 12.18
CA ALA A 74 -3.49 1.65 12.28
C ALA A 74 -2.83 2.38 11.11
N GLY A 75 -1.65 1.92 10.67
CA GLY A 75 -0.94 2.45 9.51
C GLY A 75 -1.67 2.22 8.20
N ILE A 76 -2.26 1.03 8.01
CA ILE A 76 -3.08 0.72 6.83
C ILE A 76 -4.32 1.62 6.79
N VAL A 77 -5.06 1.73 7.90
CA VAL A 77 -6.26 2.57 8.00
C VAL A 77 -5.93 4.04 7.72
N ARG A 78 -4.86 4.56 8.34
CA ARG A 78 -4.37 5.93 8.07
C ARG A 78 -4.07 6.15 6.60
N THR A 79 -3.40 5.19 5.96
CA THR A 79 -3.03 5.28 4.54
C THR A 79 -4.26 5.36 3.64
N VAL A 80 -5.25 4.51 3.90
CA VAL A 80 -6.52 4.51 3.14
C VAL A 80 -7.24 5.85 3.27
N PHE A 81 -7.48 6.33 4.50
CA PHE A 81 -8.21 7.59 4.70
C PHE A 81 -7.43 8.81 4.19
N ALA A 82 -6.11 8.81 4.31
CA ALA A 82 -5.28 9.87 3.73
C ALA A 82 -5.39 9.89 2.20
N ALA A 83 -5.39 8.73 1.53
CA ALA A 83 -5.58 8.64 0.09
C ALA A 83 -6.99 9.10 -0.35
N LEU A 84 -8.02 8.84 0.45
CA LEU A 84 -9.37 9.33 0.21
C LEU A 84 -9.55 10.83 0.51
N GLY A 85 -8.52 11.53 1.03
CA GLY A 85 -8.61 12.95 1.40
C GLY A 85 -9.27 13.21 2.75
N HIS A 86 -9.52 12.18 3.55
CA HIS A 86 -10.19 12.26 4.86
C HIS A 86 -9.18 12.34 6.02
N ALA A 87 -8.21 13.27 5.94
CA ALA A 87 -7.12 13.38 6.92
C ALA A 87 -7.59 13.54 8.39
N ALA A 88 -8.82 14.00 8.62
CA ALA A 88 -9.40 14.13 9.96
C ALA A 88 -9.96 12.81 10.55
N SER A 89 -10.33 11.83 9.73
CA SER A 89 -11.05 10.61 10.18
C SER A 89 -10.14 9.49 10.72
N ALA A 90 -8.82 9.61 10.53
CA ALA A 90 -7.86 8.59 10.95
C ALA A 90 -7.43 8.71 12.44
N ARG A 91 -7.98 9.68 13.19
CA ARG A 91 -7.66 9.94 14.60
C ARG A 91 -8.66 9.34 15.61
N SER A 92 -9.63 8.55 15.14
CA SER A 92 -10.78 8.15 15.97
C SER A 92 -11.09 6.65 15.98
N ALA A 93 -10.09 5.77 15.87
CA ALA A 93 -10.25 4.34 16.10
C ALA A 93 -9.12 3.82 16.99
#